data_AF-A0A964DUH4-F1
#
_entry.id   AF-A0A964DUH4-F1
#
_cell.length_a   1.000
_cell.length_b   1.000
_cell.length_c   1.000
_cell.angle_alpha   90.00
_cell.angle_beta   90.00
_cell.angle_gamma   90.00
#
_symmetry.space_group_name_H-M   'P 1'
#
loop_
_entity.id
_entity.type
_entity.pdbx_description
1 polymer ?
#
loop_
_entity_poly.entity_id
_entity_poly.type
_entity_poly.pdbx_seq_one_letter_code
_entity_poly.pdbx_strand_id
1 'polypeptide(L)'
;MHLAFRAISEPLPGPRWAGLFEEYWPAYRRWWAKDGVSVRPSYAECRRAIRRHMPEILPLWEELTELAGGGDDAARFLSFYGPPAYLSACSQAIWP
;
A
#
# COMPACT_ATOMS: atom_id res chain seq x y z
N MET A 1 -23.88 -12.35 13.37
CA MET A 1 -22.67 -11.64 12.88
C MET A 1 -23.14 -10.38 12.18
N HIS A 2 -22.88 -9.20 12.72
CA HIS A 2 -23.22 -7.93 12.06
C HIS A 2 -22.02 -7.50 11.21
N LEU A 3 -22.20 -7.45 9.90
CA LEU A 3 -21.17 -7.02 8.96
C LEU A 3 -21.41 -5.56 8.60
N ALA A 4 -20.43 -4.70 8.88
CA ALA A 4 -20.44 -3.31 8.47
C ALA A 4 -19.68 -3.16 7.15
N PHE A 5 -20.37 -2.76 6.10
CA PHE A 5 -19.77 -2.44 4.80
C PHE A 5 -19.57 -0.92 4.70
N ARG A 6 -18.37 -0.50 4.32
CA ARG A 6 -18.02 0.92 4.10
C ARG A 6 -17.68 1.11 2.63
N ALA A 7 -18.38 2.02 1.96
CA ALA A 7 -18.04 2.47 0.61
C ALA A 7 -17.34 3.83 0.70
N ILE A 8 -16.25 3.98 -0.03
CA ILE A 8 -15.39 5.18 0.04
C ILE A 8 -15.15 5.68 -1.38
N SER A 9 -15.37 6.98 -1.56
CA SER A 9 -15.10 7.68 -2.81
C SER A 9 -14.18 8.86 -2.50
N GLU A 10 -12.99 8.84 -3.10
CA GLU A 10 -11.97 9.89 -3.04
C GLU A 10 -11.17 9.81 -4.36
N PRO A 11 -11.31 10.79 -5.27
CA PRO A 11 -10.78 10.67 -6.63
C PRO A 11 -9.27 10.90 -6.72
N LEU A 12 -8.68 11.52 -5.69
CA LEU A 12 -7.26 11.82 -5.56
C LEU A 12 -6.79 11.38 -4.17
N PRO A 13 -5.48 11.19 -3.94
CA PRO A 13 -4.95 10.93 -2.61
C PRO A 13 -5.40 11.99 -1.61
N GLY A 14 -5.87 11.56 -0.45
CA GLY A 14 -6.46 12.49 0.51
C GLY A 14 -6.68 11.89 1.90
N PRO A 15 -7.36 12.64 2.78
CA PRO A 15 -7.52 12.28 4.18
C PRO A 15 -8.34 11.00 4.39
N ARG A 16 -9.26 10.63 3.48
CA ARG A 16 -10.00 9.37 3.62
C ARG A 16 -9.07 8.18 3.41
N TRP A 17 -8.25 8.23 2.36
CA TRP A 17 -7.22 7.23 2.13
C TRP A 17 -6.21 7.16 3.29
N ALA A 18 -5.71 8.31 3.76
CA ALA A 18 -4.73 8.37 4.84
C ALA A 18 -5.27 7.75 6.14
N GLY A 19 -6.51 8.06 6.51
CA GLY A 19 -7.16 7.48 7.69
C GLY A 19 -7.34 5.95 7.60
N LEU A 20 -7.67 5.42 6.41
CA LEU A 20 -7.72 3.97 6.19
C LEU A 20 -6.34 3.34 6.28
N PHE A 21 -5.33 3.97 5.68
CA PHE A 21 -3.96 3.48 5.76
C PHE A 21 -3.54 3.37 7.21
N GLU A 22 -3.73 4.43 8.02
CA GLU A 22 -3.44 4.42 9.45
C GLU A 22 -4.19 3.31 10.20
N GLU A 23 -5.49 3.15 9.95
CA GLU A 23 -6.34 2.12 10.57
C GLU A 23 -5.78 0.70 10.33
N TYR A 24 -5.35 0.40 9.11
CA TYR A 24 -4.91 -0.95 8.72
C TYR A 24 -3.40 -1.18 8.82
N TRP A 25 -2.60 -0.10 8.87
CA TRP A 25 -1.14 -0.17 8.78
C TRP A 25 -0.51 -1.11 9.81
N PRO A 26 -0.92 -1.15 11.09
CA PRO A 26 -0.34 -2.09 12.04
C PRO A 26 -0.46 -3.56 11.61
N ALA A 27 -1.57 -3.94 10.98
CA ALA A 27 -1.77 -5.30 10.48
C ALA A 27 -0.95 -5.55 9.20
N TYR A 28 -0.98 -4.61 8.26
CA TYR A 28 -0.20 -4.70 7.03
C TYR A 28 1.30 -4.75 7.30
N ARG A 29 1.82 -3.92 8.22
CA ARG A 29 3.24 -3.92 8.60
C ARG A 29 3.65 -5.25 9.20
N ARG A 30 2.84 -5.86 10.07
CA ARG A 30 3.13 -7.20 10.62
C ARG A 30 3.23 -8.25 9.51
N TRP A 31 2.30 -8.24 8.56
CA TRP A 31 2.34 -9.15 7.41
C TRP A 31 3.53 -8.87 6.50
N TRP A 32 3.77 -7.60 6.16
CA TRP A 32 4.86 -7.18 5.28
C TRP A 32 6.22 -7.50 5.89
N ALA A 33 6.40 -7.30 7.19
CA ALA A 33 7.64 -7.60 7.90
C ALA A 33 7.76 -9.06 8.37
N LYS A 34 6.85 -9.97 8.00
CA LYS A 34 6.78 -11.34 8.55
C LYS A 34 8.06 -12.17 8.38
N ASP A 35 8.83 -11.92 7.31
CA ASP A 35 10.10 -12.60 7.01
C ASP A 35 11.32 -11.74 7.43
N GLY A 36 11.08 -10.64 8.15
CA GLY A 36 12.07 -9.60 8.48
C GLY A 36 12.01 -8.40 7.54
N VAL A 37 12.35 -7.21 8.05
CA VAL A 37 12.42 -5.97 7.25
C VAL A 37 13.70 -5.94 6.39
N SER A 38 14.76 -6.63 6.81
CA SER A 38 16.05 -6.69 6.12
C SER A 38 16.01 -7.45 4.80
N VAL A 39 15.05 -8.37 4.62
CA VAL A 39 14.88 -9.11 3.36
C VAL A 39 14.03 -8.34 2.34
N ARG A 40 13.45 -7.19 2.73
CA ARG A 40 12.63 -6.35 1.85
C ARG A 40 13.51 -5.34 1.11
N PRO A 41 13.20 -5.01 -0.16
CA PRO A 41 13.91 -3.96 -0.88
C PRO A 41 13.93 -2.65 -0.08
N SER A 42 15.06 -1.96 -0.11
CA SER A 42 15.22 -0.62 0.46
C SER A 42 14.36 0.42 -0.26
N TYR A 43 14.10 1.56 0.38
CA TYR A 43 13.41 2.69 -0.26
C TYR A 43 14.00 3.06 -1.62
N ALA A 44 15.33 3.09 -1.74
CA ALA A 44 16.01 3.45 -2.98
C ALA A 44 15.80 2.40 -4.07
N GLU A 45 15.73 1.11 -3.72
CA GLU A 45 15.41 0.04 -4.68
C GLU A 45 13.95 0.14 -5.15
N CYS A 46 13.02 0.35 -4.22
CA CYS A 46 11.61 0.58 -4.52
C CYS A 46 11.41 1.75 -5.48
N ARG A 47 12.00 2.92 -5.17
CA ARG A 47 11.91 4.12 -6.01
C ARG A 47 12.52 3.91 -7.40
N ARG A 48 13.67 3.22 -7.49
CA ARG A 48 14.29 2.87 -8.78
C ARG A 48 13.40 1.94 -9.59
N ALA A 49 12.76 0.96 -8.95
CA ALA A 49 11.86 0.02 -9.61
C ALA A 49 10.64 0.75 -10.18
N ILE A 50 9.96 1.59 -9.38
CA ILE A 50 8.82 2.39 -9.87
C ILE A 50 9.25 3.29 -11.03
N ARG A 51 10.31 4.07 -10.87
CA ARG A 51 10.79 4.97 -11.94
C ARG A 51 11.14 4.23 -13.24
N ARG A 52 11.63 2.99 -13.15
CA ARG A 52 11.99 2.19 -14.32
C ARG A 52 10.77 1.57 -15.00
N HIS A 53 9.82 1.08 -14.23
CA HIS A 53 8.76 0.21 -14.73
C HIS A 53 7.39 0.90 -14.85
N MET A 54 7.14 1.92 -14.04
CA MET A 54 5.89 2.69 -13.98
C MET A 54 6.20 4.17 -13.69
N PRO A 55 6.96 4.87 -14.55
CA PRO A 55 7.40 6.24 -14.29
C PRO A 55 6.25 7.23 -14.06
N GLU A 56 5.09 7.02 -14.70
CA GLU A 56 3.89 7.85 -14.55
C GLU A 56 3.24 7.70 -13.16
N ILE A 57 3.49 6.59 -12.44
CA ILE A 57 2.99 6.35 -11.09
C ILE A 57 3.92 6.95 -10.02
N LEU A 58 5.17 7.29 -10.37
CA LEU A 58 6.13 7.79 -9.39
C LEU A 58 5.63 9.00 -8.58
N PRO A 59 5.01 10.03 -9.19
CA PRO A 59 4.48 11.17 -8.43
C PRO A 59 3.38 10.76 -7.45
N LEU A 60 2.49 9.84 -7.86
CA LEU A 60 1.43 9.32 -7.01
C LEU A 60 2.00 8.52 -5.82
N TRP A 61 3.03 7.71 -6.05
CA TRP A 61 3.68 6.97 -4.97
C TRP A 61 4.38 7.90 -3.96
N GLU A 62 5.02 8.98 -4.44
CA GLU A 62 5.63 10.00 -3.57
C GLU A 62 4.55 10.71 -2.74
N GLU A 63 3.41 11.08 -3.33
CA GLU A 63 2.27 11.71 -2.62
C GLU A 63 1.65 10.79 -1.57
N LEU A 64 1.39 9.52 -1.91
CA LEU A 64 0.83 8.54 -0.98
C LEU A 64 1.81 8.21 0.17
N THR A 65 3.12 8.21 -0.11
CA THR A 65 4.15 8.03 0.91
C THR A 65 4.13 9.16 1.94
N GLU A 66 3.98 10.40 1.48
CA GLU A 66 3.85 11.56 2.36
C GLU A 66 2.57 11.48 3.20
N LEU A 67 1.43 11.18 2.56
CA LEU A 67 0.14 11.01 3.25
C LEU A 67 0.14 9.87 4.28
N ALA A 68 0.94 8.83 4.07
CA ALA A 68 1.13 7.75 5.03
C ALA A 68 2.03 8.13 6.23
N GLY A 69 2.50 9.37 6.30
CA GLY A 69 3.35 9.89 7.37
C GLY A 69 4.85 9.84 7.06
N GLY A 70 5.25 9.63 5.80
CA GLY A 70 6.64 9.74 5.34
C GLY A 70 7.61 8.65 5.84
N GLY A 71 7.11 7.59 6.46
CA GLY A 71 7.94 6.52 7.04
C GLY A 71 8.58 5.60 6.00
N ASP A 72 9.83 5.16 6.24
CA ASP A 72 10.59 4.26 5.34
C ASP A 72 9.83 2.96 5.03
N ASP A 73 9.33 2.28 6.08
CA ASP A 73 8.57 1.03 5.93
C ASP A 73 7.29 1.23 5.09
N ALA A 74 6.58 2.34 5.31
CA ALA A 74 5.34 2.64 4.60
C ALA A 74 5.62 2.89 3.11
N ALA A 75 6.63 3.69 2.80
CA ALA A 75 7.08 3.94 1.43
C ALA A 75 7.44 2.64 0.68
N ARG A 76 8.20 1.76 1.35
CA ARG A 76 8.62 0.47 0.82
C ARG A 76 7.44 -0.47 0.62
N PHE A 77 6.52 -0.53 1.58
CA PHE A 77 5.27 -1.29 1.47
C PHE A 77 4.41 -0.80 0.29
N LEU A 78 4.20 0.52 0.17
CA LEU A 78 3.36 1.13 -0.87
C LEU A 78 3.92 0.93 -2.27
N SER A 79 5.23 0.74 -2.41
CA SER A 79 5.82 0.38 -3.72
C SER A 79 5.36 -0.98 -4.23
N PHE A 80 4.95 -1.85 -3.30
CA PHE A 80 4.62 -3.25 -3.53
C PHE A 80 5.67 -4.02 -4.35
N TYR A 81 6.93 -3.56 -4.30
CA TYR A 81 8.05 -4.19 -4.98
C TYR A 81 8.68 -5.25 -4.07
N GLY A 82 8.65 -6.52 -4.48
CA GLY A 82 9.11 -7.66 -3.68
C GLY A 82 8.29 -7.92 -2.39
N PRO A 83 6.95 -7.98 -2.45
CA PRO A 83 6.14 -8.22 -1.26
C PRO A 83 6.29 -9.67 -0.79
N PRO A 84 5.99 -9.98 0.49
CA PRO A 84 5.82 -11.36 0.92
C PRO A 84 4.76 -12.08 0.09
N ALA A 85 4.86 -13.41 -0.01
CA ALA A 85 3.84 -14.21 -0.67
C ALA A 85 2.43 -13.90 -0.09
N TYR A 86 1.52 -13.56 -0.99
CA TYR A 86 0.12 -13.25 -0.71
C TYR A 86 -0.75 -14.34 -1.34
N LEU A 87 -1.59 -15.01 -0.54
CA LEU A 87 -2.57 -15.96 -1.04
C LEU A 87 -3.78 -15.18 -1.55
N SER A 88 -4.12 -15.35 -2.84
CA SER A 88 -5.27 -14.70 -3.46
C SER A 88 -6.46 -15.66 -3.55
N ALA A 89 -7.60 -15.25 -2.99
CA ALA A 89 -8.92 -15.72 -3.40
C ALA A 89 -9.82 -14.49 -3.46
N CYS A 90 -10.02 -13.94 -4.66
CA CYS A 90 -11.02 -12.89 -4.85
C CYS A 90 -12.33 -13.51 -5.35
N SER A 91 -13.44 -12.90 -4.97
CA SER A 91 -14.74 -13.15 -5.57
C SER A 91 -15.30 -11.80 -5.98
N GLN A 92 -15.79 -11.70 -7.22
CA GLN A 92 -16.38 -10.48 -7.76
C GLN A 92 -17.86 -10.72 -7.97
N ALA A 93 -18.69 -9.76 -7.56
CA ALA A 93 -20.12 -9.74 -7.86
C ALA A 93 -20.39 -8.52 -8.74
N ILE A 94 -21.13 -8.72 -9.84
CA ILE A 94 -21.53 -7.69 -10.79
C ILE A 94 -23.05 -7.68 -10.83
N TRP A 95 -23.67 -6.50 -10.73
CA TRP A 95 -25.12 -6.32 -10.77
C TRP A 95 -25.48 -5.19 -11.77
N PRO A 96 -26.55 -5.34 -12.60
CA PRO A 96 -26.98 -4.33 -13.57
C PRO A 96 -27.57 -3.05 -12.97
#